data_AF-A0A3C1S1F3-F1
#
_entry.id   AF-A0A3C1S1F3-F1
#
_cell.length_a   1.000
_cell.length_b   1.000
_cell.length_c   1.000
_cell.angle_alpha   90.00
_cell.angle_beta   90.00
_cell.angle_gamma   90.00
#
_symmetry.space_group_name_H-M   'P 1'
#
loop_
_entity.id
_entity.type
_entity.pdbx_description
1 polymer ?
#
loop_
_entity_poly.entity_id
_entity_poly.type
_entity_poly.pdbx_seq_one_letter_code
_entity_poly.pdbx_strand_id
1 'polypeptide(L)'
;PELKKITKQPFEEINSVLFNKKDDSDERKTPTLEEELNDTLPVDVMANLFEKVEPKKSLNDQLQKTLQIGLNDRIAFVKNLFEGNQSDFNRVVSQLNTCKTEREAKNFIDNLVKPDYDWSEKEEYEIRLIEIIERRFA
;
A
#
# COMPACT_ATOMS: atom_id res chain seq x y z
N PRO A 1 41.69 -36.17 -21.43
CA PRO A 1 41.08 -35.77 -22.72
C PRO A 1 40.22 -34.51 -22.56
N GLU A 2 40.91 -33.39 -22.79
CA GLU A 2 40.50 -32.06 -23.29
C GLU A 2 39.05 -31.58 -23.20
N LEU A 3 38.93 -30.40 -22.57
CA LEU A 3 37.76 -29.51 -22.55
C LEU A 3 37.28 -29.16 -23.96
N LYS A 4 36.05 -29.56 -24.30
CA LYS A 4 35.31 -28.93 -25.40
C LYS A 4 34.82 -27.56 -24.95
N LYS A 5 35.64 -26.52 -25.21
CA LYS A 5 35.18 -25.13 -25.18
C LYS A 5 34.09 -24.97 -26.23
N ILE A 6 32.86 -24.70 -25.81
CA ILE A 6 31.78 -24.28 -26.69
C ILE A 6 32.11 -22.84 -27.10
N THR A 7 32.88 -22.72 -28.18
CA THR A 7 33.18 -21.45 -28.84
C THR A 7 32.06 -21.16 -29.83
N LYS A 8 31.29 -20.11 -29.50
CA LYS A 8 30.75 -19.05 -30.38
C LYS A 8 29.36 -18.68 -29.89
N GLN A 9 29.32 -17.57 -29.17
CA GLN A 9 28.08 -16.86 -28.84
C GLN A 9 27.46 -16.33 -30.14
N PRO A 10 26.12 -16.31 -30.27
CA PRO A 10 25.40 -15.90 -31.49
C PRO A 10 25.62 -14.42 -31.89
N PHE A 11 26.38 -13.67 -31.10
CA PHE A 11 26.62 -12.24 -31.28
C PHE A 11 27.52 -11.91 -32.49
N GLU A 12 28.47 -12.79 -32.82
CA GLU A 12 29.39 -12.58 -33.95
C GLU A 12 28.67 -12.65 -35.31
N GLU A 13 27.59 -13.44 -35.38
CA GLU A 13 26.77 -13.59 -36.59
C GLU A 13 25.91 -12.34 -36.84
N ILE A 14 25.45 -11.68 -35.79
CA ILE A 14 24.68 -10.43 -35.86
C ILE A 14 25.54 -9.27 -36.37
N ASN A 15 26.79 -9.17 -35.91
CA ASN A 15 27.70 -8.12 -36.36
C ASN A 15 28.04 -8.25 -37.86
N SER A 16 28.24 -9.47 -38.35
CA SER A 16 28.44 -9.73 -39.78
C SER A 16 27.26 -9.23 -40.64
N VAL A 17 26.02 -9.40 -40.15
CA VAL A 17 24.82 -8.93 -40.86
C VAL A 17 24.71 -7.40 -40.85
N LEU A 18 25.07 -6.73 -39.74
CA LEU A 18 24.97 -5.27 -39.64
C LEU A 18 26.00 -4.52 -40.50
N PHE A 19 27.22 -5.04 -40.61
CA PHE A 19 28.34 -4.27 -41.19
C PHE A 19 28.64 -4.57 -42.66
N ASN A 20 27.87 -5.45 -43.31
CA ASN A 20 28.13 -5.86 -44.68
C ASN A 20 27.04 -5.40 -45.67
N LYS A 21 26.74 -4.09 -45.66
CA LYS A 21 26.05 -3.43 -46.78
C LYS A 21 26.82 -2.20 -47.25
N LYS A 22 27.66 -2.41 -48.28
CA LYS A 22 27.86 -1.43 -49.35
C LYS A 22 26.50 -1.20 -50.00
N ASP A 23 25.99 0.02 -50.00
CA ASP A 23 26.18 0.96 -51.11
C ASP A 23 25.36 2.23 -50.88
N ASP A 24 25.79 3.28 -51.57
CA ASP A 24 25.05 4.45 -52.01
C ASP A 24 24.60 5.55 -51.04
N SER A 25 25.04 6.73 -51.44
CA SER A 25 24.66 8.09 -51.06
C SER A 25 23.17 8.29 -50.83
N ASP A 26 22.83 8.75 -49.64
CA ASP A 26 21.64 9.58 -49.42
C ASP A 26 21.89 10.47 -48.19
N GLU A 27 21.98 11.78 -48.41
CA GLU A 27 22.13 12.79 -47.36
C GLU A 27 20.91 12.74 -46.43
N ARG A 28 21.03 12.01 -45.32
CA ARG A 28 20.11 12.13 -44.19
C ARG A 28 20.81 12.93 -43.11
N LYS A 29 20.49 14.22 -43.03
CA LYS A 29 20.87 15.10 -41.93
C LYS A 29 20.48 14.43 -40.62
N THR A 30 21.47 14.02 -39.84
CA THR A 30 21.27 13.60 -38.45
C THR A 30 20.95 14.86 -37.64
N PRO A 31 19.80 14.93 -36.93
CA PRO A 31 19.56 16.02 -35.98
C PRO A 31 20.70 16.02 -34.95
N THR A 32 21.24 17.18 -34.61
CA THR A 32 22.33 17.27 -33.64
C THR A 32 21.79 17.07 -32.23
N LEU A 33 22.66 16.65 -31.32
CA LEU A 33 22.30 16.44 -29.93
C LEU A 33 21.64 17.67 -29.32
N GLU A 34 22.04 18.90 -29.68
CA GLU A 34 21.42 20.13 -29.19
C GLU A 34 19.93 20.28 -29.57
N GLU A 35 19.50 19.70 -30.68
CA GLU A 35 18.13 19.84 -31.18
C GLU A 35 17.14 18.98 -30.38
N GLU A 36 17.58 17.82 -29.86
CA GLU A 36 16.76 16.97 -28.98
C GLU A 36 16.66 17.51 -27.53
N LEU A 37 17.57 18.38 -27.09
CA LEU A 37 17.55 18.89 -25.70
C LEU A 37 16.59 20.06 -25.51
N ASN A 38 16.16 20.70 -26.60
CA ASN A 38 15.27 21.87 -26.56
C ASN A 38 13.83 21.55 -26.14
N ASP A 39 13.43 20.27 -26.21
CA ASP A 39 12.12 19.80 -25.73
C ASP A 39 12.12 19.45 -24.23
N THR A 40 13.18 19.79 -23.50
CA THR A 40 13.22 19.60 -22.05
C THR A 40 12.50 20.74 -21.34
N LEU A 41 11.63 20.37 -20.40
CA LEU A 41 10.77 21.28 -19.65
C LEU A 41 11.59 22.40 -18.98
N PRO A 42 11.05 23.63 -18.85
CA PRO A 42 11.75 24.74 -18.25
C PRO A 42 12.24 24.40 -16.83
N VAL A 43 13.47 24.79 -16.49
CA VAL A 43 14.06 24.58 -15.16
C VAL A 43 13.16 25.13 -14.05
N ASP A 44 12.43 26.23 -14.32
CA ASP A 44 11.48 26.85 -13.40
C ASP A 44 10.25 25.96 -13.11
N VAL A 45 9.86 25.09 -14.06
CA VAL A 45 8.75 24.13 -13.86
C VAL A 45 9.21 22.92 -13.04
N MET A 46 10.48 22.52 -13.15
CA MET A 46 11.03 21.46 -12.29
C MET A 46 11.09 21.89 -10.82
N ALA A 47 11.38 23.16 -10.53
CA ALA A 47 11.41 23.68 -9.16
C ALA A 47 10.06 23.51 -8.42
N ASN A 48 8.94 23.66 -9.12
CA ASN A 48 7.60 23.44 -8.57
C ASN A 48 7.25 21.95 -8.38
N LEU A 49 7.93 21.03 -9.07
CA LEU A 49 7.73 19.58 -8.89
C LEU A 49 8.50 19.04 -7.67
N PHE A 50 9.57 19.74 -7.27
CA PHE A 50 10.30 19.50 -6.02
C PHE A 50 9.74 20.30 -4.84
N GLU A 51 8.61 21.00 -5.01
CA GLU A 51 7.88 21.57 -3.90
C GLU A 51 7.41 20.42 -3.01
N LYS A 52 8.08 20.30 -1.86
CA LYS A 52 7.99 19.26 -0.83
C LYS A 52 6.61 18.62 -0.76
N VAL A 53 6.40 17.56 -1.55
CA VAL A 53 5.26 16.67 -1.39
C VAL A 53 5.37 16.17 0.04
N GLU A 54 4.46 16.60 0.89
CA GLU A 54 4.40 16.11 2.27
C GLU A 54 4.52 14.58 2.22
N PRO A 55 5.37 13.97 3.07
CA PRO A 55 5.61 12.54 3.01
C PRO A 55 4.25 11.86 3.09
N LYS A 56 3.81 11.27 1.97
CA LYS A 56 2.62 10.44 1.93
C LYS A 56 2.92 9.35 2.95
N LYS A 57 2.27 9.45 4.12
CA LYS A 57 2.41 8.52 5.24
C LYS A 57 2.52 7.12 4.65
N SER A 58 3.63 6.45 4.95
CA SER A 58 3.89 5.13 4.38
C SER A 58 2.68 4.24 4.65
N LEU A 59 2.35 3.31 3.76
CA LEU A 59 1.28 2.33 4.03
C LEU A 59 1.47 1.67 5.41
N ASN A 60 2.72 1.55 5.86
CA ASN A 60 3.09 1.12 7.20
C ASN A 60 2.60 2.06 8.31
N ASP A 61 2.66 3.39 8.12
CA ASP A 61 2.14 4.39 9.07
C ASP A 61 0.60 4.43 9.11
N GLN A 62 -0.07 4.02 8.04
CA GLN A 62 -1.52 3.82 8.03
C GLN A 62 -1.90 2.51 8.72
N LEU A 63 -1.11 1.45 8.54
CA LEU A 63 -1.33 0.13 9.12
C LEU A 63 -1.18 0.14 10.65
N GLN A 64 -0.23 0.91 11.18
CA GLN A 64 0.01 1.10 12.62
C GLN A 64 -1.21 1.65 13.38
N LYS A 65 -2.20 2.24 12.69
CA LYS A 65 -3.43 2.77 13.30
C LYS A 65 -4.58 1.78 13.36
N THR A 66 -4.40 0.57 12.84
CA THR A 66 -5.45 -0.43 12.78
C THR A 66 -5.56 -1.13 14.12
N LEU A 67 -6.78 -1.21 14.65
CA LEU A 67 -7.14 -1.95 15.85
C LEU A 67 -6.76 -3.42 15.68
N GLN A 68 -5.77 -3.88 16.45
CA GLN A 68 -5.32 -5.26 16.40
C GLN A 68 -6.18 -6.11 17.35
N ILE A 69 -7.09 -6.88 16.77
CA ILE A 69 -7.92 -7.85 17.51
C ILE A 69 -7.44 -9.25 17.15
N GLY A 70 -7.09 -10.04 18.18
CA GLY A 70 -6.68 -11.43 18.01
C GLY A 70 -7.79 -12.31 17.43
N LEU A 71 -7.44 -13.44 16.82
CA LEU A 71 -8.42 -14.36 16.24
C LEU A 71 -9.41 -14.88 17.29
N ASN A 72 -8.92 -15.23 18.48
CA ASN A 72 -9.75 -15.74 19.57
C ASN A 72 -10.74 -14.67 20.05
N ASP A 73 -10.29 -13.44 20.22
CA ASP A 73 -11.13 -12.31 20.59
C ASP A 73 -12.16 -12.02 19.52
N ARG A 74 -11.76 -12.02 18.25
CA ARG A 74 -12.68 -11.85 17.11
C ARG A 74 -13.78 -12.90 17.12
N ILE A 75 -13.44 -14.18 17.29
CA ILE A 75 -14.44 -15.27 17.33
C ILE A 75 -15.36 -15.08 18.55
N ALA A 76 -14.79 -14.74 19.71
CA ALA A 76 -15.55 -14.53 20.94
C ALA A 76 -16.50 -13.32 20.84
N PHE A 77 -16.06 -12.19 20.28
CA PHE A 77 -16.89 -11.01 20.10
C PHE A 77 -17.98 -11.25 19.09
N VAL A 78 -17.67 -11.84 17.93
CA VAL A 78 -18.69 -12.15 16.92
C VAL A 78 -19.77 -13.04 17.52
N LYS A 79 -19.40 -14.10 18.24
CA LYS A 79 -20.37 -15.04 18.82
C LYS A 79 -21.16 -14.44 19.98
N ASN A 80 -20.50 -13.72 20.88
CA ASN A 80 -21.13 -13.23 22.09
C ASN A 80 -21.70 -11.82 21.88
N LEU A 81 -20.90 -10.85 21.50
CA LEU A 81 -21.33 -9.45 21.41
C LEU A 81 -22.19 -9.13 20.17
N PHE A 82 -22.02 -9.89 19.08
CA PHE A 82 -22.70 -9.64 17.80
C PHE A 82 -23.63 -10.78 17.36
N GLU A 83 -23.95 -11.72 18.25
CA GLU A 83 -24.90 -12.82 17.99
C GLU A 83 -24.56 -13.70 16.76
N GLY A 84 -23.28 -13.80 16.40
CA GLY A 84 -22.79 -14.50 15.21
C GLY A 84 -22.71 -13.63 13.96
N ASN A 85 -23.11 -12.36 14.02
CA ASN A 85 -23.08 -11.43 12.90
C ASN A 85 -21.66 -10.88 12.66
N GLN A 86 -20.92 -11.57 11.81
CA GLN A 86 -19.57 -11.18 11.44
C GLN A 86 -19.51 -9.88 10.62
N SER A 87 -20.56 -9.58 9.83
CA SER A 87 -20.62 -8.37 9.01
C SER A 87 -20.67 -7.12 9.88
N ASP A 88 -21.51 -7.11 10.91
CA ASP A 88 -21.63 -5.97 11.81
C ASP A 88 -20.40 -5.78 12.69
N PHE A 89 -19.79 -6.88 13.14
CA PHE A 89 -18.49 -6.80 13.80
C PHE A 89 -17.44 -6.13 12.91
N ASN A 90 -17.33 -6.53 11.64
CA ASN A 90 -16.38 -5.93 10.71
C ASN A 90 -16.68 -4.44 10.45
N ARG A 91 -17.96 -4.06 10.39
CA ARG A 91 -18.39 -2.66 10.27
C ARG A 91 -17.97 -1.85 11.50
N VAL A 92 -18.25 -2.37 12.70
CA VAL A 92 -17.86 -1.74 13.97
C VAL A 92 -16.35 -1.57 14.06
N VAL A 93 -15.59 -2.62 13.75
CA VAL A 93 -14.11 -2.55 13.73
C VAL A 93 -13.62 -1.54 12.70
N SER A 94 -14.23 -1.48 11.52
CA SER A 94 -13.89 -0.48 10.51
C SER A 94 -14.14 0.94 11.02
N GLN A 95 -15.25 1.16 11.71
CA GLN A 95 -15.55 2.45 12.32
C GLN A 95 -14.57 2.80 13.44
N LEU A 96 -14.25 1.85 14.32
CA LEU A 96 -13.25 2.02 15.38
C LEU A 96 -11.87 2.38 14.81
N ASN A 97 -11.50 1.80 13.66
CA ASN A 97 -10.27 2.16 12.95
C ASN A 97 -10.25 3.62 12.47
N THR A 98 -11.42 4.21 12.17
CA THR A 98 -11.51 5.63 11.78
C THR A 98 -11.53 6.60 12.95
N CYS A 99 -11.92 6.15 14.15
CA CYS A 99 -11.94 6.96 15.36
C CYS A 99 -10.54 7.52 15.68
N LYS A 100 -10.46 8.77 16.13
CA LYS A 100 -9.19 9.45 16.41
C LYS A 100 -8.84 9.47 17.89
N THR A 101 -9.82 9.28 18.76
CA THR A 101 -9.62 9.31 20.22
C THR A 101 -10.32 8.13 20.89
N GLU A 102 -9.80 7.71 22.04
CA GLU A 102 -10.39 6.68 22.88
C GLU A 102 -11.83 7.03 23.28
N ARG A 103 -12.06 8.29 23.68
CA ARG A 103 -13.39 8.78 24.07
C ARG A 103 -14.40 8.63 22.93
N GLU A 104 -14.00 8.93 21.70
CA GLU A 104 -14.86 8.77 20.52
C GLU A 104 -15.20 7.31 20.26
N ALA A 105 -14.21 6.41 20.38
CA ALA A 105 -14.41 4.98 20.22
C ALA A 105 -15.34 4.39 21.30
N LYS A 106 -15.14 4.76 22.57
CA LYS A 106 -16.03 4.36 23.69
C LYS A 106 -17.45 4.86 23.47
N ASN A 107 -17.61 6.14 23.14
CA ASN A 107 -18.91 6.73 22.88
C ASN A 107 -19.62 6.07 21.68
N PHE A 108 -18.88 5.65 20.65
CA PHE A 108 -19.42 4.89 19.54
C PHE A 108 -19.94 3.52 20.00
N ILE A 109 -19.18 2.78 20.81
CA ILE A 109 -19.65 1.52 21.38
C ILE A 109 -20.90 1.72 22.24
N ASP A 110 -20.87 2.63 23.20
CA ASP A 110 -21.95 2.80 24.18
C ASP A 110 -23.26 3.30 23.58
N ASN A 111 -23.21 4.16 22.55
CA ASN A 111 -24.41 4.79 22.00
C ASN A 111 -24.88 4.20 20.67
N LEU A 112 -24.01 3.51 19.92
CA LEU A 112 -24.35 3.02 18.58
C LEU A 112 -24.24 1.50 18.45
N VAL A 113 -23.44 0.83 19.28
CA VAL A 113 -23.30 -0.63 19.19
C VAL A 113 -24.07 -1.29 20.33
N LYS A 114 -23.78 -0.91 21.57
CA LYS A 114 -24.40 -1.50 22.77
C LYS A 114 -25.93 -1.44 22.77
N PRO A 115 -26.62 -0.38 22.30
CA PRO A 115 -28.09 -0.39 22.26
C PRO A 115 -28.69 -1.34 21.23
N ASP A 116 -27.91 -1.73 20.21
CA ASP A 116 -28.36 -2.62 19.13
C ASP A 116 -28.21 -4.11 19.51
N TYR A 117 -27.54 -4.44 20.63
CA TYR A 117 -27.26 -5.81 21.05
C TYR A 117 -27.48 -6.03 22.55
N ASP A 118 -27.86 -7.24 22.96
CA ASP A 118 -27.96 -7.57 24.38
C ASP A 118 -26.60 -8.04 24.96
N TRP A 119 -25.92 -7.12 25.64
CA TRP A 119 -24.63 -7.35 26.30
C TRP A 119 -24.77 -7.61 27.81
N SER A 120 -25.99 -7.67 28.35
CA SER A 120 -26.24 -7.73 29.80
C SER A 120 -25.57 -8.92 30.50
N GLU A 121 -25.49 -10.07 29.84
CA GLU A 121 -24.82 -11.28 30.37
C GLU A 121 -23.39 -11.47 29.86
N LYS A 122 -22.86 -10.50 29.11
CA LYS A 122 -21.61 -10.61 28.35
C LYS A 122 -20.59 -9.53 28.72
N GLU A 123 -20.71 -9.01 29.94
CA GLU A 123 -19.87 -7.92 30.48
C GLU A 123 -18.37 -8.25 30.41
N GLU A 124 -17.95 -9.51 30.58
CA GLU A 124 -16.54 -9.92 30.43
C GLU A 124 -16.01 -9.63 29.00
N TYR A 125 -16.83 -9.88 27.98
CA TYR A 125 -16.46 -9.62 26.59
C TYR A 125 -16.49 -8.12 26.27
N GLU A 126 -17.43 -7.39 26.86
CA GLU A 126 -17.47 -5.93 26.78
C GLU A 126 -16.19 -5.31 27.33
N ILE A 127 -15.81 -5.66 28.57
CA ILE A 127 -14.59 -5.16 29.21
C ILE A 127 -13.36 -5.47 28.33
N ARG A 128 -13.24 -6.70 27.82
CA ARG A 128 -12.16 -7.05 26.89
C ARG A 128 -12.15 -6.20 25.63
N LEU A 129 -13.30 -5.95 25.02
CA LEU A 129 -13.39 -5.12 23.82
C LEU A 129 -12.91 -3.69 24.12
N ILE A 130 -13.34 -3.12 25.23
CA ILE A 130 -12.92 -1.78 25.66
C ILE A 130 -11.41 -1.74 25.95
N GLU A 131 -10.84 -2.73 26.63
CA GLU A 131 -9.39 -2.80 26.87
C GLU A 131 -8.57 -2.83 25.56
N ILE A 132 -9.05 -3.57 24.54
CA ILE A 132 -8.37 -3.62 23.23
C ILE A 132 -8.45 -2.27 22.54
N ILE A 133 -9.59 -1.58 22.66
CA ILE A 133 -9.76 -0.22 22.15
C ILE A 133 -8.81 0.73 22.88
N GLU A 134 -8.74 0.70 24.21
CA GLU A 134 -7.84 1.53 25.01
C GLU A 134 -6.36 1.30 24.64
N ARG A 135 -5.92 0.03 24.54
CA ARG A 135 -4.54 -0.31 24.13
C ARG A 135 -4.15 0.24 22.77
N ARG A 136 -5.11 0.54 21.90
CA ARG A 136 -4.84 1.12 20.58
C ARG A 136 -4.60 2.64 20.65
N PHE A 137 -5.08 3.30 21.70
CA PHE A 137 -4.92 4.75 21.89
C PHE A 137 -3.93 5.14 22.99
N ALA A 138 -3.55 4.18 23.85
CA ALA A 138 -2.47 4.31 24.84
C ALA A 138 -1.09 4.38 24.17
#